data_AF-K2CQB0-F1
#
_entry.id   AF-K2CQB0-F1
#
_cell.length_a   1.000
_cell.length_b   1.000
_cell.length_c   1.000
_cell.angle_alpha   90.00
_cell.angle_beta   90.00
_cell.angle_gamma   90.00
#
_symmetry.space_group_name_H-M   'P 1'
#
loop_
_entity.id
_entity.type
_entity.pdbx_description
1 polymer ?
#
loop_
_entity_poly.entity_id
_entity_poly.type
_entity_poly.pdbx_seq_one_letter_code
_entity_poly.pdbx_strand_id
1 'polypeptide(L)'
;MKNFLGFAFLVGTAVLASLWIEISEQKAQSIEQSRARQMLIECFAGLDLQRIIEQNADYLEELEAGYDVENRRFFIEQPIAGSQYHDAGLLILISYPRPDEAEICLYAPEHLSWQWLHSRIRHTASCINAPLVFEPTQHPDDIVPYKLSVARPEFLVQQSL
;
A
#
# COMPACT_ATOMS: atom_id res chain seq x y z
N MET A 1 54.15 6.10 18.34
CA MET A 1 53.02 6.38 17.41
C MET A 1 52.78 5.22 16.43
N LYS A 2 52.79 3.95 16.85
CA LYS A 2 52.58 2.78 15.95
C LYS A 2 51.17 2.17 16.03
N ASN A 3 50.40 2.45 17.08
CA ASN A 3 49.08 1.85 17.30
C ASN A 3 47.92 2.69 16.71
N PHE A 4 48.17 3.95 16.35
CA PHE A 4 47.16 4.88 15.85
C PHE A 4 46.71 4.54 14.42
N LEU A 5 47.64 4.06 13.59
CA LEU A 5 47.38 3.71 12.19
C LEU A 5 46.50 2.44 12.08
N GLY A 6 46.74 1.45 12.94
CA GLY A 6 45.92 0.24 13.01
C GLY A 6 44.50 0.51 13.52
N PHE A 7 44.36 1.42 14.49
CA PHE A 7 43.05 1.84 14.99
C PHE A 7 42.25 2.63 13.94
N ALA A 8 42.89 3.57 13.24
CA ALA A 8 42.26 4.31 12.15
C ALA A 8 41.83 3.39 10.98
N PHE A 9 42.63 2.37 10.67
CA PHE A 9 42.27 1.38 9.66
C PHE A 9 41.07 0.53 10.06
N LEU A 10 41.02 0.06 11.32
CA LEU A 10 39.88 -0.71 11.84
C LEU A 10 38.58 0.10 11.86
N VAL A 11 38.63 1.35 12.30
CA VAL A 11 37.47 2.26 12.28
C VAL A 11 37.01 2.53 10.84
N GLY A 12 37.94 2.76 9.91
CA GLY A 12 37.63 2.94 8.50
C GLY A 12 36.96 1.71 7.88
N THR A 13 37.46 0.50 8.17
CA THR A 13 36.85 -0.74 7.69
C THR A 13 35.47 -1.02 8.30
N ALA A 14 35.27 -0.65 9.56
CA ALA A 14 33.97 -0.81 10.24
C ALA A 14 32.89 0.09 9.61
N VAL A 15 33.23 1.34 9.30
CA VAL A 15 32.32 2.30 8.64
C VAL A 15 32.01 1.87 7.21
N LEU A 16 32.99 1.34 6.47
CA LEU A 16 32.76 0.81 5.12
C LEU A 16 31.88 -0.45 5.14
N ALA A 17 32.07 -1.33 6.13
CA ALA A 17 31.24 -2.51 6.30
C ALA A 17 29.80 -2.15 6.66
N SER A 18 29.58 -1.18 7.56
CA SER A 18 28.22 -0.72 7.89
C SER A 18 27.51 -0.08 6.70
N LEU A 19 28.21 0.76 5.92
CA LEU A 19 27.67 1.35 4.69
C LEU A 19 27.33 0.28 3.64
N TRP A 20 28.16 -0.75 3.50
CA TRP A 20 27.89 -1.83 2.56
C TRP A 20 26.65 -2.65 2.95
N ILE A 21 26.48 -2.92 4.25
CA ILE A 21 25.30 -3.60 4.78
C ILE A 21 24.06 -2.76 4.50
N GLU A 22 24.08 -1.46 4.82
CA GLU A 22 22.95 -0.54 4.60
C GLU A 22 22.56 -0.45 3.11
N ILE A 23 23.54 -0.35 2.20
CA ILE A 23 23.28 -0.35 0.75
C ILE A 23 22.70 -1.70 0.28
N SER A 24 23.18 -2.81 0.84
CA SER A 24 22.70 -4.15 0.47
C SER A 24 21.25 -4.39 0.93
N GLU A 25 20.90 -3.93 2.13
CA GLU A 25 19.56 -3.99 2.69
C GLU A 25 18.61 -3.08 1.89
N GLN A 26 19.03 -1.85 1.60
CA GLN A 26 18.25 -0.93 0.77
C GLN A 26 17.99 -1.49 -0.64
N LYS A 27 18.99 -2.15 -1.22
CA LYS A 27 18.83 -2.80 -2.54
C LYS A 27 17.89 -4.00 -2.47
N ALA A 28 18.01 -4.85 -1.46
CA ALA A 28 17.11 -5.99 -1.25
C ALA A 28 15.65 -5.51 -1.09
N GLN A 29 15.43 -4.50 -0.25
CA GLN A 29 14.12 -3.90 -0.06
C GLN A 29 13.57 -3.30 -1.36
N SER A 30 14.40 -2.64 -2.17
CA SER A 30 13.97 -2.10 -3.47
C SER A 30 13.53 -3.21 -4.47
N ILE A 31 14.17 -4.38 -4.41
CA ILE A 31 13.83 -5.53 -5.27
C ILE A 31 12.50 -6.14 -4.84
N GLU A 32 12.32 -6.34 -3.53
CA GLU A 32 11.06 -6.85 -2.97
C GLU A 32 9.89 -5.93 -3.27
N GLN A 33 10.06 -4.62 -3.07
CA GLN A 33 9.07 -3.61 -3.44
C GLN A 33 8.75 -3.66 -4.95
N SER A 34 9.76 -3.73 -5.81
CA SER A 34 9.53 -3.81 -7.27
C SER A 34 8.74 -5.07 -7.65
N ARG A 35 9.03 -6.20 -7.00
CA ARG A 35 8.31 -7.46 -7.21
C ARG A 35 6.86 -7.36 -6.74
N ALA A 36 6.63 -6.81 -5.56
CA ALA A 36 5.28 -6.60 -5.03
C ALA A 36 4.46 -5.68 -5.95
N ARG A 37 5.05 -4.57 -6.43
CA ARG A 37 4.41 -3.68 -7.40
C ARG A 37 4.05 -4.39 -8.71
N GLN A 38 4.96 -5.22 -9.22
CA GLN A 38 4.71 -6.00 -10.43
C GLN A 38 3.54 -6.97 -10.22
N MET A 39 3.47 -7.67 -9.09
CA MET A 39 2.35 -8.55 -8.75
C MET A 39 1.01 -7.80 -8.67
N LEU A 40 0.99 -6.60 -8.08
CA LEU A 40 -0.22 -5.77 -8.04
C LEU A 40 -0.65 -5.32 -9.44
N ILE A 41 0.29 -4.97 -10.32
CA ILE A 41 -0.01 -4.63 -11.72
C ILE A 41 -0.58 -5.83 -12.47
N GLU A 42 0.01 -7.02 -12.29
CA GLU A 42 -0.47 -8.25 -12.91
C GLU A 42 -1.87 -8.63 -12.43
N CYS A 43 -2.11 -8.53 -11.13
CA CYS A 43 -3.43 -8.72 -10.53
C CYS A 43 -4.46 -7.74 -11.12
N PHE A 44 -4.13 -6.45 -11.17
CA PHE A 44 -4.99 -5.44 -11.79
C PHE A 44 -5.25 -5.71 -13.28
N ALA A 45 -4.24 -6.09 -14.04
CA ALA A 45 -4.36 -6.39 -15.46
C ALA A 45 -5.22 -7.63 -15.75
N GLY A 46 -5.38 -8.53 -14.77
CA GLY A 46 -6.28 -9.68 -14.86
C GLY A 46 -7.75 -9.34 -14.65
N LEU A 47 -8.09 -8.14 -14.19
CA LEU A 47 -9.47 -7.72 -13.95
C LEU A 47 -10.16 -7.29 -15.26
N ASP A 48 -11.41 -7.71 -15.44
CA ASP A 48 -12.29 -7.21 -16.50
C ASP A 48 -12.89 -5.86 -16.06
N LEU A 49 -12.17 -4.79 -16.38
CA LEU A 49 -12.56 -3.43 -15.97
C LEU A 49 -13.92 -3.00 -16.55
N GLN A 50 -14.34 -3.55 -17.70
CA GLN A 50 -15.63 -3.23 -18.30
C GLN A 50 -16.75 -3.80 -17.42
N ARG A 51 -16.66 -5.09 -17.07
CA ARG A 51 -17.64 -5.74 -16.19
C ARG A 51 -17.67 -5.09 -14.80
N ILE A 52 -16.51 -4.65 -14.29
CA ILE A 52 -16.44 -3.92 -13.02
C ILE A 52 -17.21 -2.60 -13.12
N ILE A 53 -16.96 -1.77 -14.14
CA ILE A 53 -17.67 -0.49 -14.32
C ILE A 53 -19.17 -0.68 -14.50
N GLU A 54 -19.58 -1.74 -15.21
CA GLU A 54 -20.98 -2.11 -15.40
C GLU A 54 -21.64 -2.67 -14.13
N GLN A 55 -20.89 -2.79 -13.02
CA GLN A 55 -21.36 -3.37 -11.76
C GLN A 55 -21.96 -4.76 -11.97
N ASN A 56 -21.32 -5.55 -12.84
CA ASN A 56 -21.80 -6.88 -13.19
C ASN A 56 -21.68 -7.82 -11.98
N ALA A 57 -22.83 -8.18 -11.40
CA ALA A 57 -22.90 -9.02 -10.20
C ALA A 57 -22.33 -10.43 -10.44
N ASP A 58 -22.59 -11.02 -11.62
CA ASP A 58 -22.09 -12.35 -11.97
C ASP A 58 -20.56 -12.36 -11.99
N TYR A 59 -19.94 -11.30 -12.51
CA TYR A 59 -18.48 -11.18 -12.51
C TYR A 59 -17.90 -10.99 -11.10
N LEU A 60 -18.57 -10.26 -10.22
CA LEU A 60 -18.14 -10.14 -8.83
C LEU A 60 -18.27 -11.46 -8.08
N GLU A 61 -19.30 -12.26 -8.39
CA GLU A 61 -19.45 -13.62 -7.85
C GLU A 61 -18.37 -14.58 -8.39
N GLU A 62 -18.03 -14.49 -9.69
CA GLU A 62 -16.91 -15.24 -10.29
C GLU A 62 -15.57 -14.95 -9.61
N LEU A 63 -15.38 -13.72 -9.12
CA LEU A 63 -14.21 -13.31 -8.35
C LEU A 63 -14.28 -13.70 -6.86
N GLU A 64 -15.34 -14.40 -6.43
CA GLU A 64 -15.61 -14.75 -5.03
C GLU A 64 -15.66 -13.50 -4.13
N ALA A 65 -16.19 -12.39 -4.63
CA ALA A 65 -16.22 -11.12 -3.91
C ALA A 65 -17.18 -11.16 -2.71
N GLY A 66 -16.65 -10.87 -1.53
CA GLY A 66 -17.44 -10.51 -0.36
C GLY A 66 -17.89 -9.04 -0.42
N TYR A 67 -18.92 -8.70 0.35
CA TYR A 67 -19.39 -7.32 0.47
C TYR A 67 -19.31 -6.84 1.92
N ASP A 68 -18.52 -5.79 2.14
CA ASP A 68 -18.42 -5.09 3.41
C ASP A 68 -19.50 -4.00 3.49
N VAL A 69 -20.52 -4.27 4.29
CA VAL A 69 -21.68 -3.38 4.47
C VAL A 69 -21.29 -2.09 5.17
N GLU A 70 -20.35 -2.13 6.11
CA GLU A 70 -19.95 -0.96 6.91
C GLU A 70 -19.25 0.08 6.03
N ASN A 71 -18.36 -0.41 5.16
CA ASN A 71 -17.60 0.44 4.27
C ASN A 71 -18.17 0.55 2.85
N ARG A 72 -19.27 -0.14 2.55
CA ARG A 72 -19.96 -0.16 1.25
C ARG A 72 -19.01 -0.46 0.08
N ARG A 73 -18.18 -1.49 0.25
CA ARG A 73 -17.19 -1.92 -0.74
C ARG A 73 -17.20 -3.43 -0.89
N PHE A 74 -16.89 -3.90 -2.08
CA PHE A 74 -16.57 -5.30 -2.30
C PHE A 74 -15.12 -5.55 -1.89
N PHE A 75 -14.85 -6.77 -1.41
CA PHE A 75 -13.51 -7.24 -1.11
C PHE A 75 -13.30 -8.62 -1.72
N ILE A 76 -12.10 -8.87 -2.25
CA ILE A 76 -11.69 -10.14 -2.83
C ILE A 76 -10.32 -10.48 -2.26
N GLU A 77 -10.18 -11.69 -1.74
CA GLU A 77 -8.92 -12.22 -1.24
C GLU A 77 -8.33 -13.20 -2.25
N GLN A 78 -7.20 -12.85 -2.85
CA GLN A 78 -6.51 -13.71 -3.81
C GLN A 78 -5.27 -14.35 -3.17
N PRO A 79 -5.19 -15.69 -3.07
CA PRO A 79 -4.02 -16.35 -2.51
C PRO A 79 -2.79 -16.14 -3.40
N ILE A 80 -1.64 -15.86 -2.79
CA ILE A 80 -0.37 -15.77 -3.51
C ILE A 80 0.20 -17.18 -3.71
N ALA A 81 0.20 -17.65 -4.96
CA ALA A 81 0.73 -18.96 -5.30
C ALA A 81 2.20 -19.12 -4.88
N GLY A 82 2.48 -20.17 -4.11
CA GLY A 82 3.83 -20.48 -3.63
C GLY A 82 4.28 -19.66 -2.42
N SER A 83 3.40 -18.88 -1.79
CA SER A 83 3.71 -18.23 -0.52
C SER A 83 3.86 -19.27 0.61
N GLN A 84 4.84 -19.05 1.49
CA GLN A 84 5.05 -19.85 2.70
C GLN A 84 4.20 -19.35 3.88
N TYR A 85 3.53 -18.22 3.71
CA TYR A 85 2.71 -17.58 4.74
C TYR A 85 1.25 -17.96 4.53
N HIS A 86 0.61 -18.48 5.58
CA HIS A 86 -0.79 -18.95 5.51
C HIS A 86 -1.81 -17.83 5.27
N ASP A 87 -1.48 -16.60 5.67
CA ASP A 87 -2.36 -15.42 5.55
C ASP A 87 -1.91 -14.46 4.42
N ALA A 88 -1.19 -14.99 3.42
CA ALA A 88 -0.62 -14.21 2.32
C ALA A 88 -1.57 -14.07 1.13
N GLY A 89 -2.71 -13.45 1.36
CA GLY A 89 -3.60 -13.01 0.29
C GLY A 89 -3.22 -11.60 -0.20
N LEU A 90 -3.34 -11.36 -1.51
CA LEU A 90 -3.58 -10.01 -2.01
C LEU A 90 -5.03 -9.66 -1.69
N LEU A 91 -5.27 -8.42 -1.25
CA LEU A 91 -6.61 -7.91 -1.01
C LEU A 91 -6.96 -6.92 -2.12
N ILE A 92 -8.09 -7.16 -2.80
CA ILE A 92 -8.66 -6.26 -3.79
C ILE A 92 -9.91 -5.66 -3.19
N LEU A 93 -10.01 -4.34 -3.17
CA LEU A 93 -11.18 -3.59 -2.72
C LEU A 93 -11.77 -2.85 -3.91
N ILE A 94 -13.08 -2.95 -4.09
CA ILE A 94 -13.81 -2.26 -5.17
C ILE A 94 -14.94 -1.46 -4.55
N SER A 95 -14.98 -0.16 -4.83
CA SER A 95 -16.08 0.71 -4.43
C SER A 95 -16.65 1.48 -5.61
N TYR A 96 -17.92 1.86 -5.51
CA TYR A 96 -18.68 2.51 -6.57
C TYR A 96 -19.15 3.89 -6.12
N PRO A 97 -18.29 4.92 -6.17
CA PRO A 97 -18.68 6.27 -5.78
C PRO A 97 -19.72 6.87 -6.73
N ARG A 98 -19.77 6.42 -7.99
CA ARG A 98 -20.73 6.86 -9.02
C ARG A 98 -21.09 5.69 -9.95
N PRO A 99 -22.21 5.78 -10.71
CA PRO A 99 -22.65 4.68 -11.58
C PRO A 99 -21.68 4.30 -12.71
N ASP A 100 -20.87 5.24 -13.19
CA ASP A 100 -19.95 5.12 -14.34
C ASP A 100 -18.47 5.06 -13.92
N GLU A 101 -18.24 4.80 -12.63
CA GLU A 101 -16.93 4.88 -12.01
C GLU A 101 -16.77 3.81 -10.93
N ALA A 102 -15.58 3.23 -10.87
CA ALA A 102 -15.18 2.41 -9.73
C ALA A 102 -13.82 2.86 -9.21
N GLU A 103 -13.62 2.69 -7.90
CA GLU A 103 -12.32 2.82 -7.27
C GLU A 103 -11.86 1.42 -6.88
N ILE A 104 -10.72 1.01 -7.43
CA ILE A 104 -10.08 -0.27 -7.17
C ILE A 104 -8.80 -0.01 -6.37
N CYS A 105 -8.71 -0.61 -5.20
CA CYS A 105 -7.49 -0.61 -4.38
C CYS A 105 -6.98 -2.04 -4.25
N LEU A 106 -5.72 -2.27 -4.61
CA LEU A 106 -5.05 -3.54 -4.41
C LEU A 106 -3.98 -3.36 -3.35
N TYR A 107 -3.95 -4.32 -2.43
CA TYR A 107 -3.05 -4.30 -1.30
C TYR A 107 -2.19 -5.57 -1.28
N ALA A 108 -0.87 -5.36 -1.16
CA ALA A 108 0.09 -6.41 -0.92
C ALA A 108 0.39 -6.51 0.58
N PRO A 109 0.33 -7.72 1.17
CA PRO A 109 0.55 -7.95 2.60
C PRO A 109 1.97 -7.58 3.07
N GLU A 110 2.19 -7.59 4.40
CA GLU A 110 3.44 -7.19 5.06
C GLU A 110 4.71 -7.78 4.45
N HIS A 111 4.73 -9.09 4.25
CA HIS A 111 5.88 -9.81 3.69
C HIS A 111 6.15 -9.45 2.21
N LEU A 112 5.27 -8.67 1.58
CA LEU A 112 5.43 -8.04 0.27
C LEU A 112 5.52 -6.50 0.36
N SER A 113 6.16 -6.00 1.42
CA SER A 113 6.55 -4.60 1.57
C SER A 113 5.39 -3.60 1.62
N TRP A 114 4.21 -4.00 2.09
CA TRP A 114 3.06 -3.11 2.32
C TRP A 114 2.74 -2.21 1.11
N GLN A 115 2.74 -2.75 -0.11
CA GLN A 115 2.47 -1.97 -1.31
C GLN A 115 0.97 -1.79 -1.54
N TRP A 116 0.58 -0.60 -1.98
CA TRP A 116 -0.81 -0.26 -2.32
C TRP A 116 -0.84 0.28 -3.73
N LEU A 117 -1.73 -0.27 -4.55
CA LEU A 117 -2.02 0.20 -5.90
C LEU A 117 -3.46 0.69 -5.95
N HIS A 118 -3.63 1.96 -6.26
CA HIS A 118 -4.92 2.59 -6.42
C HIS A 118 -5.20 2.89 -7.89
N SER A 119 -6.41 2.58 -8.34
CA SER A 119 -6.91 3.00 -9.65
C SER A 119 -8.35 3.47 -9.55
N ARG A 120 -8.60 4.65 -10.11
CA ARG A 120 -9.95 5.18 -10.27
C ARG A 120 -10.36 5.01 -11.72
N ILE A 121 -11.16 4.00 -12.00
CA ILE A 121 -11.58 3.65 -13.34
C ILE A 121 -12.86 4.42 -13.70
N ARG A 122 -12.88 5.00 -14.89
CA ARG A 122 -14.03 5.77 -15.40
C ARG A 122 -14.27 5.45 -16.86
N HIS A 123 -15.54 5.41 -17.23
CA HIS A 123 -15.90 5.38 -18.65
C HIS A 123 -15.72 6.78 -19.26
N THR A 124 -14.90 6.88 -20.31
CA THR A 124 -14.67 8.13 -21.05
C THR A 124 -14.94 7.92 -22.53
N ALA A 125 -16.06 8.46 -23.02
CA ALA A 125 -16.51 8.30 -24.40
C ALA A 125 -16.61 6.82 -24.85
N SER A 126 -15.57 6.30 -25.51
CA SER A 126 -15.50 4.93 -26.04
C SER A 126 -14.35 4.11 -25.44
N CYS A 127 -13.76 4.57 -24.33
CA CYS A 127 -12.67 3.87 -23.65
C CYS A 127 -12.82 3.94 -22.13
N ILE A 128 -12.17 3.00 -21.45
CA ILE A 128 -11.99 3.04 -20.00
C ILE A 128 -10.68 3.76 -19.71
N ASN A 129 -10.75 4.80 -18.88
CA ASN A 129 -9.55 5.42 -18.31
C ASN A 129 -9.29 4.83 -16.92
N ALA A 130 -8.11 4.26 -16.72
CA ALA A 130 -7.73 3.54 -15.51
C ALA A 130 -6.28 3.90 -15.10
N PRO A 131 -6.02 5.11 -14.59
CA PRO A 131 -4.70 5.49 -14.12
C PRO A 131 -4.28 4.63 -12.94
N LEU A 132 -3.02 4.19 -12.94
CA LEU A 132 -2.42 3.41 -11.86
C LEU A 132 -1.54 4.30 -11.01
N VAL A 133 -1.82 4.34 -9.70
CA VAL A 133 -1.06 5.13 -8.73
C VAL A 133 -0.64 4.23 -7.58
N PHE A 134 0.66 4.10 -7.35
CA PHE A 134 1.16 3.49 -6.12
C PHE A 134 1.12 4.52 -5.01
N GLU A 135 0.56 4.15 -3.86
CA GLU A 135 0.67 5.01 -2.69
C GLU A 135 2.11 4.98 -2.16
N PRO A 136 2.60 6.10 -1.61
CA PRO A 136 3.87 6.09 -0.90
C PRO A 136 3.80 5.05 0.22
N THR A 137 4.80 4.18 0.29
CA THR A 137 4.94 3.21 1.38
C THR A 137 4.91 3.94 2.71
N GLN A 138 3.83 3.77 3.45
CA GLN A 138 3.79 4.09 4.87
C GLN A 138 4.13 2.79 5.57
N HIS A 139 5.35 2.68 6.12
CA HIS A 139 5.62 1.61 7.06
C HIS A 139 4.66 1.82 8.25
N PRO A 140 4.14 0.76 8.90
CA PRO A 140 3.34 0.93 10.11
C PRO A 140 4.04 1.79 11.18
N ASP A 141 5.38 1.75 11.19
CA ASP A 141 6.24 2.58 12.07
C ASP A 141 6.28 4.07 11.68
N ASP A 142 5.91 4.42 10.44
CA ASP A 142 5.81 5.79 9.95
C ASP A 142 4.51 6.48 10.39
N ILE A 143 3.55 5.72 10.94
CA ILE A 143 2.34 6.25 11.56
C ILE A 143 2.75 6.88 12.90
N VAL A 144 3.28 8.09 12.85
CA VAL A 144 3.38 8.94 14.03
C VAL A 144 1.94 9.21 14.48
N PRO A 145 1.49 8.74 15.66
CA PRO A 145 0.16 9.05 16.13
C PRO A 145 0.08 10.57 16.19
N TYR A 146 -0.84 11.15 15.42
CA TYR A 146 -1.13 12.57 15.44
C TYR A 146 -1.38 12.91 16.91
N LYS A 147 -0.41 13.56 17.58
CA LYS A 147 -0.62 14.11 18.91
C LYS A 147 -1.68 15.18 18.71
N LEU A 148 -2.93 14.84 18.97
CA LEU A 148 -4.01 15.79 19.15
C LEU A 148 -3.49 16.81 20.18
N SER A 149 -3.06 17.97 19.70
CA SER A 149 -2.85 19.10 20.58
C SER A 149 -4.23 19.45 21.10
N VAL A 150 -4.50 19.06 22.34
CA VAL A 150 -5.67 19.53 23.06
C VAL A 150 -5.44 21.02 23.28
N ALA A 151 -5.81 21.82 22.29
CA ALA A 151 -6.02 23.24 22.47
C ALA A 151 -7.17 23.36 23.46
N ARG A 152 -6.85 23.63 24.73
CA ARG A 152 -7.83 24.09 25.72
C ARG A 152 -8.54 25.31 25.13
N PRO A 153 -9.88 25.30 24.98
CA PRO A 153 -10.59 26.54 24.77
C PRO A 153 -10.66 27.24 26.14
N GLU A 154 -9.76 28.20 26.39
CA GLU A 154 -10.00 29.22 27.41
C GLU A 154 -11.08 30.18 26.89
N PHE A 155 -12.33 29.73 26.91
CA PHE A 155 -13.48 30.63 26.95
C PHE A 155 -13.83 30.86 28.42
N LEU A 156 -13.08 31.77 29.03
CA LEU A 156 -13.46 32.34 30.32
C LEU A 156 -14.63 33.30 30.05
N VAL A 157 -15.83 32.77 30.28
CA VAL A 157 -17.05 33.52 30.52
C VAL A 157 -16.79 34.48 31.68
N GLN A 158 -16.76 35.79 31.41
CA GLN A 158 -17.05 36.79 32.43
C GLN A 158 -18.53 37.20 32.28
N GLN A 159 -19.34 36.70 33.21
CA GLN A 159 -20.66 37.24 33.54
C GLN A 159 -20.51 38.29 34.65
N SER A 160 -21.37 39.33 34.56
CA SER A 160 -21.77 40.32 35.59
C SER A 160 -20.69 41.32 36.04
N LEU A 161 -20.89 42.64 36.01
CA LEU A 161 -22.07 43.49 36.27
C LEU A 161 -22.15 44.68 35.29
#